data_AF-A0A9W4CKH8-F1
#
_entry.id   AF-A0A9W4CKH8-F1
#
_cell.length_a   1.000
_cell.length_b   1.000
_cell.length_c   1.000
_cell.angle_alpha   90.00
_cell.angle_beta   90.00
_cell.angle_gamma   90.00
#
_symmetry.space_group_name_H-M   'P 1'
#
loop_
_entity.id
_entity.type
_entity.pdbx_description
1 polymer ?
#
loop_
_entity_poly.entity_id
_entity_poly.type
_entity_poly.pdbx_seq_one_letter_code
_entity_poly.pdbx_strand_id
1 'polypeptide(L)'
;MRLKGGLTKKIDFHESDVFAINSSGKYDFVFWSHALHHMMDVRLALEWSKDCLVEGGVIVIDDYVGPTRMQYSTEVLNIQSSIRAALSSNPNFLVNPCKPGVNFPIRCSNVDPVALATKDPSECADSGRILSSIKEVFPDAEIRLTGGHVYNGALDGLFGNFDISDPTHEAFLRVMMILDEQLAKQGLTQFAVAWARK
;
A
#
# COMPACT_ATOMS: atom_id res chain seq x y z
N MET A 1 -19.82 17.72 1.06
CA MET A 1 -20.14 16.48 0.32
C MET A 1 -21.64 16.19 0.47
N ARG A 2 -22.41 15.99 -0.61
CA ARG A 2 -23.82 15.54 -0.51
C ARG A 2 -23.87 14.03 -0.74
N LEU A 3 -24.04 13.25 0.33
CA LEU A 3 -24.26 11.81 0.21
C LEU A 3 -25.59 11.55 -0.49
N LYS A 4 -25.56 10.83 -1.62
CA LYS A 4 -26.76 10.27 -2.26
C LYS A 4 -27.14 8.95 -1.56
N GLY A 5 -28.43 8.63 -1.50
CA GLY A 5 -28.90 7.31 -0.99
C GLY A 5 -29.40 7.24 0.45
N GLY A 6 -29.74 8.37 1.10
CA GLY A 6 -30.38 8.37 2.43
C GLY A 6 -29.46 8.09 3.62
N LEU A 7 -28.14 8.09 3.40
CA LEU A 7 -27.12 7.80 4.41
C LEU A 7 -26.69 9.04 5.21
N THR A 8 -27.18 10.24 4.88
CA THR A 8 -26.79 11.51 5.50
C THR A 8 -27.03 11.59 7.01
N LYS A 9 -27.87 10.71 7.59
CA LYS A 9 -28.10 10.63 9.04
C LYS A 9 -27.32 9.51 9.74
N LYS A 10 -26.49 8.78 9.00
CA LYS A 10 -25.76 7.59 9.48
C LYS A 10 -24.23 7.72 9.29
N ILE A 11 -23.79 8.80 8.66
CA ILE A 11 -22.39 9.04 8.34
C ILE A 11 -22.10 10.50 8.66
N ASP A 12 -21.17 10.69 9.58
CA ASP A 12 -20.59 11.99 9.90
C ASP A 12 -19.17 12.06 9.32
N PHE A 13 -18.85 13.19 8.69
CA PHE A 13 -17.51 13.47 8.18
C PHE A 13 -16.88 14.58 8.99
N HIS A 14 -15.62 14.39 9.33
CA HIS A 14 -14.82 15.37 10.05
C HIS A 14 -13.62 15.77 9.20
N GLU A 15 -13.48 17.06 8.93
CA GLU A 15 -12.28 17.65 8.32
C GLU A 15 -11.47 18.31 9.43
N SER A 16 -10.63 17.52 10.09
CA SER A 16 -9.80 17.97 11.20
C SER A 16 -8.62 17.04 11.42
N ASP A 17 -7.62 17.50 12.18
CA ASP A 17 -6.63 16.62 12.77
C ASP A 17 -7.33 15.61 13.69
N VAL A 18 -7.12 14.32 13.41
CA VAL A 18 -7.73 13.23 14.17
C VAL A 18 -7.34 13.27 15.64
N PHE A 19 -6.13 13.74 15.96
CA PHE A 19 -5.60 13.82 17.31
C PHE A 19 -6.26 14.91 18.15
N ALA A 20 -6.94 15.87 17.52
CA ALA A 20 -7.73 16.89 18.21
C ALA A 20 -9.15 16.39 18.60
N ILE A 21 -9.57 15.23 18.10
CA ILE A 21 -10.91 14.69 18.32
C ILE A 21 -10.91 13.78 19.56
N ASN A 22 -11.70 14.12 20.57
CA ASN A 22 -11.94 13.20 21.68
C ASN A 22 -12.90 12.07 21.24
N SER A 23 -12.30 10.94 20.90
CA SER A 23 -12.96 9.75 20.38
C SER A 23 -12.83 8.53 21.29
N SER A 24 -12.30 8.69 22.51
CA SER A 24 -11.91 7.57 23.35
C SER A 24 -13.09 6.66 23.72
N GLY A 25 -12.95 5.36 23.48
CA GLY A 25 -13.93 4.33 23.84
C GLY A 25 -15.30 4.51 23.17
N LYS A 26 -15.34 5.01 21.92
CA LYS A 26 -16.60 5.30 21.23
C LYS A 26 -16.94 4.33 20.11
N TYR A 27 -15.96 3.60 19.59
CA TYR A 27 -16.13 2.82 18.36
C TYR A 27 -15.87 1.33 18.58
N ASP A 28 -16.72 0.48 18.02
CA ASP A 28 -16.51 -0.97 17.96
C ASP A 28 -15.50 -1.36 16.88
N PHE A 29 -15.26 -0.47 15.91
CA PHE A 29 -14.47 -0.73 14.72
C PHE A 29 -13.72 0.52 14.26
N VAL A 30 -12.41 0.37 13.98
CA VAL A 30 -11.56 1.38 13.35
C VAL A 30 -10.93 0.77 12.11
N PHE A 31 -10.97 1.50 10.99
CA PHE A 31 -10.45 1.01 9.71
C PHE A 31 -9.54 2.03 9.05
N TRP A 32 -8.31 1.60 8.76
CA TRP A 32 -7.41 2.30 7.87
C TRP A 32 -7.39 1.58 6.52
N SER A 33 -7.80 2.28 5.46
CA SER A 33 -7.79 1.77 4.09
C SER A 33 -7.00 2.73 3.22
N HIS A 34 -5.80 2.31 2.81
CA HIS A 34 -4.88 3.12 2.01
C HIS A 34 -4.73 4.56 2.53
N ALA A 35 -4.56 4.71 3.85
CA ALA A 35 -4.57 6.02 4.50
C ALA A 35 -3.56 6.12 5.66
N LEU A 36 -3.21 5.03 6.33
CA LEU A 36 -2.25 5.04 7.43
C LEU A 36 -0.86 5.46 6.96
N HIS A 37 -0.46 5.16 5.72
CA HIS A 37 0.82 5.60 5.15
C HIS A 37 0.94 7.12 4.99
N HIS A 38 -0.16 7.86 5.07
CA HIS A 38 -0.16 9.32 5.12
C HIS A 38 0.04 9.89 6.53
N MET A 39 0.06 9.06 7.58
CA MET A 39 0.28 9.55 8.93
C MET A 39 1.75 9.89 9.15
N MET A 40 2.02 11.12 9.60
CA MET A 40 3.37 11.61 9.88
C MET A 40 4.04 10.86 11.05
N ASP A 41 3.24 10.34 11.97
CA ASP A 41 3.65 9.44 13.04
C ASP A 41 2.67 8.27 13.08
N VAL A 42 3.07 7.14 12.52
CA VAL A 42 2.21 5.95 12.41
C VAL A 42 1.96 5.31 13.77
N ARG A 43 2.90 5.41 14.71
CA ARG A 43 2.71 4.87 16.06
C ARG A 43 1.65 5.66 16.80
N LEU A 44 1.73 6.99 16.76
CA LEU A 44 0.73 7.86 17.37
C LEU A 44 -0.67 7.62 16.77
N ALA A 45 -0.75 7.43 15.45
CA ALA A 45 -2.01 7.09 14.77
C ALA A 45 -2.61 5.76 15.28
N LEU A 46 -1.78 4.75 15.52
CA LEU A 46 -2.20 3.46 16.05
C LEU A 46 -2.60 3.53 17.53
N GLU A 47 -1.86 4.28 18.36
CA GLU A 47 -2.21 4.54 19.76
C GLU A 47 -3.57 5.26 19.86
N TRP A 48 -3.77 6.30 19.05
CA TRP A 48 -5.05 6.99 18.94
C TRP A 48 -6.17 6.05 18.49
N SER A 49 -5.89 5.17 17.52
CA SER A 49 -6.87 4.17 17.05
C SER A 49 -7.26 3.21 18.18
N LYS A 50 -6.29 2.76 18.98
CA LYS A 50 -6.55 1.92 20.16
C LYS A 50 -7.38 2.66 21.20
N ASP A 51 -7.11 3.94 21.44
CA ASP A 51 -7.89 4.75 22.38
C ASP A 51 -9.33 4.94 21.91
N CYS A 52 -9.55 5.10 20.61
CA CYS A 52 -10.87 5.22 20.00
C CYS A 52 -11.77 3.99 20.20
N LEU A 53 -11.16 2.81 20.28
CA LEU A 53 -11.88 1.55 20.41
C LEU A 53 -12.44 1.34 21.81
N VAL A 54 -13.65 0.79 21.89
CA VAL A 54 -14.17 0.13 23.11
C VAL A 54 -13.36 -1.14 23.41
N GLU A 55 -13.48 -1.66 24.62
CA GLU A 55 -12.89 -2.95 24.99
C GLU A 55 -13.41 -4.07 24.07
N GLY A 56 -12.51 -4.89 23.50
CA GLY A 56 -12.85 -5.94 22.53
C GLY A 56 -13.20 -5.46 21.12
N GLY A 57 -13.21 -4.13 20.89
CA GLY A 57 -13.35 -3.52 19.56
C GLY A 57 -12.19 -3.91 18.64
N VAL A 58 -12.40 -3.78 17.32
CA VAL A 58 -11.49 -4.30 16.29
C VAL A 58 -10.87 -3.17 15.47
N ILE A 59 -9.57 -3.23 15.25
CA ILE A 59 -8.89 -2.46 14.21
C ILE A 59 -8.63 -3.34 12.99
N VAL A 60 -8.84 -2.80 11.79
CA VAL A 60 -8.39 -3.38 10.52
C VAL A 60 -7.57 -2.35 9.77
N ILE A 61 -6.48 -2.79 9.15
CA ILE A 61 -5.56 -1.98 8.36
C ILE A 61 -5.38 -2.72 7.03
N ASP A 62 -5.59 -2.04 5.92
CA ASP A 62 -5.23 -2.50 4.57
C ASP A 62 -4.46 -1.37 3.89
N ASP A 63 -3.13 -1.50 3.87
CA ASP A 63 -2.30 -0.34 3.62
C ASP A 63 -0.92 -0.65 3.01
N TYR A 64 -0.30 0.41 2.48
CA TYR A 64 1.11 0.41 2.11
C TYR A 64 1.96 0.40 3.38
N VAL A 65 2.81 -0.61 3.49
CA VAL A 65 3.73 -0.84 4.62
C VAL A 65 5.20 -0.89 4.17
N GLY A 66 5.46 -0.46 2.93
CA GLY A 66 6.80 -0.41 2.37
C GLY A 66 7.65 0.72 2.95
N PRO A 67 8.91 0.84 2.50
CA PRO A 67 9.87 1.79 3.04
C PRO A 67 9.38 3.24 3.01
N THR A 68 9.77 4.02 4.03
CA THR A 68 9.49 5.45 4.11
C THR A 68 9.91 6.16 2.83
N ARG A 69 9.01 7.01 2.31
CA ARG A 69 9.14 7.72 1.03
C ARG A 69 9.44 6.81 -0.16
N MET A 70 8.97 5.56 -0.10
CA MET A 70 9.17 4.55 -1.15
C MET A 70 10.65 4.36 -1.51
N GLN A 71 11.54 4.44 -0.52
CA GLN A 71 12.97 4.27 -0.70
C GLN A 71 13.34 2.77 -0.63
N TYR A 72 13.13 2.07 -1.73
CA TYR A 72 13.41 0.64 -1.86
C TYR A 72 14.91 0.35 -1.86
N SER A 73 15.26 -0.86 -1.38
CA SER A 73 16.62 -1.36 -1.43
C SER A 73 17.07 -1.67 -2.85
N THR A 74 18.38 -1.70 -3.08
CA THR A 74 18.97 -2.11 -4.36
C THR A 74 18.51 -3.51 -4.79
N GLU A 75 18.33 -4.43 -3.84
CA GLU A 75 17.83 -5.78 -4.09
C GLU A 75 16.43 -5.77 -4.72
N VAL A 76 15.48 -5.05 -4.11
CA VAL A 76 14.12 -4.91 -4.63
C VAL A 76 14.12 -4.26 -6.02
N LEU A 77 14.90 -3.19 -6.20
CA LEU A 77 15.00 -2.50 -7.50
C LEU A 77 15.59 -3.41 -8.59
N ASN A 78 16.55 -4.28 -8.24
CA ASN A 78 17.11 -5.26 -9.17
C ASN A 78 16.11 -6.35 -9.54
N ILE A 79 15.31 -6.83 -8.58
CA ILE A 79 14.22 -7.79 -8.84
C ILE A 79 13.23 -7.19 -9.83
N GLN A 80 12.74 -5.98 -9.55
CA GLN A 80 11.80 -5.28 -10.42
C GLN A 80 12.37 -5.03 -11.81
N SER A 81 13.62 -4.61 -11.89
CA SER A 81 14.30 -4.38 -13.17
C SER A 81 14.48 -5.67 -13.97
N SER A 82 14.74 -6.79 -13.30
CA SER A 82 14.87 -8.10 -13.96
C SER A 82 13.54 -8.58 -14.54
N ILE A 83 12.43 -8.32 -13.85
CA ILE A 83 11.08 -8.60 -14.36
C ILE A 83 10.79 -7.76 -15.61
N ARG A 84 11.08 -6.45 -15.57
CA ARG A 84 10.91 -5.59 -16.75
C ARG A 84 11.86 -5.96 -17.90
N ALA A 85 13.06 -6.45 -17.59
CA ALA A 85 13.98 -6.96 -18.60
C ALA A 85 13.41 -8.22 -19.29
N ALA A 86 12.80 -9.14 -18.53
CA ALA A 86 12.11 -10.30 -19.11
C ALA A 86 10.94 -9.88 -20.02
N LEU A 87 10.16 -8.87 -19.62
CA LEU A 87 9.09 -8.31 -20.43
C LEU A 87 9.59 -7.67 -21.73
N SER A 88 10.80 -7.10 -21.74
CA SER A 88 11.34 -6.40 -22.90
C SER A 88 11.56 -7.29 -24.14
N SER A 89 11.48 -8.62 -23.99
CA SER A 89 11.41 -9.56 -25.11
C SER A 89 10.22 -9.29 -26.06
N ASN A 90 9.13 -8.72 -25.54
CA ASN A 90 8.04 -8.14 -26.33
C ASN A 90 7.89 -6.65 -25.96
N PRO A 91 8.31 -5.72 -26.85
CA PRO A 91 8.31 -4.30 -26.53
C PRO A 91 6.93 -3.72 -26.26
N ASN A 92 5.85 -4.40 -26.69
CA ASN A 92 4.48 -3.96 -26.45
C ASN A 92 4.11 -3.99 -24.96
N PHE A 93 4.77 -4.80 -24.13
CA PHE A 93 4.47 -4.88 -22.70
C PHE A 93 4.99 -3.71 -21.89
N LEU A 94 5.97 -2.95 -22.40
CA LEU A 94 6.53 -1.80 -21.70
C LEU A 94 5.94 -0.47 -22.17
N VAL A 95 4.98 -0.48 -23.08
CA VAL A 95 4.34 0.75 -23.57
C VAL A 95 3.63 1.45 -22.42
N ASN A 96 3.78 2.76 -22.33
CA ASN A 96 2.99 3.56 -21.39
C ASN A 96 1.61 3.85 -22.01
N PRO A 97 0.52 3.27 -21.47
CA PRO A 97 -0.80 3.44 -22.06
C PRO A 97 -1.32 4.90 -21.99
N CYS A 98 -0.77 5.70 -21.07
CA CYS A 98 -1.14 7.10 -20.88
C CYS A 98 -0.25 8.05 -21.70
N LYS A 99 0.83 7.58 -22.32
CA LYS A 99 1.79 8.40 -23.07
C LYS A 99 2.24 7.68 -24.36
N PRO A 100 1.52 7.88 -25.47
CA PRO A 100 1.85 7.25 -26.75
C PRO A 100 3.30 7.51 -27.17
N GLY A 101 4.00 6.46 -27.62
CA GLY A 101 5.41 6.53 -28.04
C GLY A 101 6.42 6.55 -26.89
N VAL A 102 5.97 6.47 -25.64
CA VAL A 102 6.85 6.37 -24.46
C VAL A 102 6.76 4.97 -23.88
N ASN A 103 7.91 4.34 -23.63
CA ASN A 103 7.99 3.10 -22.88
C ASN A 103 8.39 3.39 -21.42
N PHE A 104 7.89 2.57 -20.50
CA PHE A 104 8.43 2.51 -19.16
C PHE A 104 9.89 2.00 -19.18
N PRO A 105 10.75 2.51 -18.28
CA PRO A 105 12.14 2.08 -18.23
C PRO A 105 12.25 0.65 -17.70
N ILE A 106 13.16 -0.13 -18.29
CA ILE A 106 13.53 -1.45 -17.76
C ILE A 106 14.13 -1.32 -16.37
N ARG A 107 15.04 -0.35 -16.18
CA ARG A 107 15.66 -0.10 -14.89
C ARG A 107 14.68 0.65 -13.98
N CYS A 108 14.27 0.01 -12.90
CA CYS A 108 13.51 0.63 -11.84
C CYS A 108 14.42 1.47 -10.93
N SER A 109 13.89 2.56 -10.41
CA SER A 109 14.57 3.46 -9.50
C SER A 109 13.59 3.98 -8.45
N ASN A 110 14.10 4.39 -7.30
CA ASN A 110 13.30 5.09 -6.30
C ASN A 110 12.79 6.41 -6.87
N VAL A 111 11.65 6.83 -6.33
CA VAL A 111 11.18 8.21 -6.48
C VAL A 111 12.11 9.15 -5.72
N ASP A 112 12.25 10.38 -6.20
CA ASP A 112 12.96 11.43 -5.47
C ASP A 112 12.15 11.76 -4.19
N PRO A 113 12.70 11.52 -2.99
CA PRO A 113 11.97 11.73 -1.74
C PRO A 113 11.66 13.21 -1.46
N VAL A 114 12.49 14.14 -1.95
CA VAL A 114 12.25 15.58 -1.81
C VAL A 114 11.13 16.01 -2.74
N ALA A 115 11.15 15.54 -3.99
CA ALA A 115 10.07 15.83 -4.92
C ALA A 115 8.74 15.22 -4.45
N LEU A 116 8.76 14.00 -3.90
CA LEU A 116 7.59 13.35 -3.30
C LEU A 116 7.02 14.20 -2.15
N ALA A 117 7.85 14.55 -1.17
CA ALA A 117 7.43 15.35 -0.02
C ALA A 117 7.01 16.78 -0.38
N THR A 118 7.54 17.35 -1.46
CA THR A 118 7.10 18.66 -1.97
C THR A 118 5.70 18.57 -2.59
N LYS A 119 5.40 17.48 -3.29
CA LYS A 119 4.09 17.24 -3.90
C LYS A 119 3.04 16.87 -2.85
N ASP A 120 3.38 15.97 -1.94
CA ASP A 120 2.57 15.55 -0.82
C ASP A 120 3.47 15.28 0.41
N PRO A 121 3.49 16.21 1.38
CA PRO A 121 4.29 16.05 2.59
C PRO A 121 3.90 14.83 3.42
N SER A 122 2.69 14.30 3.29
CA SER A 122 2.19 13.16 4.08
C SER A 122 2.53 11.80 3.45
N GLU A 123 2.70 11.76 2.13
CA GLU A 123 2.85 10.53 1.34
C GLU A 123 4.01 9.65 1.82
N CYS A 124 3.68 8.49 2.38
CA CYS A 124 4.63 7.51 2.92
C CYS A 124 5.64 8.12 3.91
N ALA A 125 5.21 9.10 4.72
CA ALA A 125 6.10 9.88 5.58
C ALA A 125 6.77 9.06 6.69
N ASP A 126 6.07 8.08 7.25
CA ASP A 126 6.60 7.15 8.26
C ASP A 126 6.19 5.69 7.98
N SER A 127 5.90 5.37 6.71
CA SER A 127 5.35 4.06 6.31
C SER A 127 6.24 2.87 6.67
N GLY A 128 7.58 3.07 6.66
CA GLY A 128 8.54 2.02 6.99
C GLY A 128 8.44 1.51 8.44
N ARG A 129 7.76 2.24 9.34
CA ARG A 129 7.53 1.83 10.73
C ARG A 129 6.17 1.16 10.96
N ILE A 130 5.28 1.10 9.97
CA ILE A 130 3.90 0.61 10.17
C ILE A 130 3.89 -0.81 10.77
N LEU A 131 4.64 -1.76 10.19
CA LEU A 131 4.62 -3.14 10.68
C LEU A 131 5.14 -3.27 12.12
N SER A 132 6.23 -2.59 12.46
CA SER A 132 6.77 -2.61 13.82
C SER A 132 5.83 -1.90 14.80
N SER A 133 5.26 -0.76 14.42
CA SER A 133 4.32 -0.01 15.26
C SER A 133 3.01 -0.75 15.49
N ILE A 134 2.50 -1.50 14.51
CA ILE A 134 1.35 -2.40 14.71
C ILE A 134 1.68 -3.42 15.80
N LYS A 135 2.84 -4.07 15.73
CA LYS A 135 3.26 -5.07 16.74
C LYS A 135 3.52 -4.47 18.12
N GLU A 136 3.96 -3.22 18.19
CA GLU A 136 4.17 -2.53 19.46
C GLU A 136 2.85 -2.13 20.15
N VAL A 137 1.87 -1.63 19.39
CA VAL A 137 0.60 -1.11 19.94
C VAL A 137 -0.44 -2.23 20.11
N PHE A 138 -0.43 -3.19 19.19
CA PHE A 138 -1.29 -4.37 19.15
C PHE A 138 -0.43 -5.65 19.04
N PRO A 139 0.15 -6.15 20.15
CA PRO A 139 1.05 -7.31 20.13
C PRO A 139 0.45 -8.57 19.50
N ASP A 140 -0.86 -8.78 19.73
CA ASP A 140 -1.61 -9.93 19.22
C ASP A 140 -2.16 -9.73 17.80
N ALA A 141 -1.76 -8.65 17.10
CA ALA A 141 -2.21 -8.39 15.75
C ALA A 141 -1.82 -9.52 14.79
N GLU A 142 -2.79 -9.98 14.01
CA GLU A 142 -2.52 -10.80 12.84
C GLU A 142 -2.13 -9.88 11.67
N ILE A 143 -1.07 -10.26 10.96
CA ILE A 143 -0.57 -9.49 9.80
C ILE A 143 -0.39 -10.46 8.64
N ARG A 144 -0.99 -10.12 7.50
CA ARG A 144 -0.80 -10.80 6.22
C ARG A 144 -0.15 -9.87 5.23
N LEU A 145 1.09 -10.19 4.86
CA LEU A 145 1.81 -9.49 3.80
C LEU A 145 1.18 -9.85 2.46
N THR A 146 0.84 -8.85 1.66
CA THR A 146 0.11 -9.04 0.40
C THR A 146 0.97 -8.78 -0.84
N GLY A 147 2.27 -8.57 -0.69
CA GLY A 147 3.22 -8.38 -1.78
C GLY A 147 3.25 -6.94 -2.29
N GLY A 148 3.43 -6.78 -3.60
CA GLY A 148 3.40 -5.49 -4.28
C GLY A 148 4.74 -5.08 -4.88
N HIS A 149 5.82 -5.83 -4.65
CA HIS A 149 7.06 -5.54 -5.36
C HIS A 149 6.97 -5.91 -6.84
N VAL A 150 6.14 -6.90 -7.19
CA VAL A 150 5.87 -7.25 -8.59
C VAL A 150 4.68 -6.47 -9.12
N TYR A 151 3.47 -6.62 -8.54
CA TYR A 151 2.26 -6.03 -9.14
C TYR A 151 2.25 -4.50 -9.07
N ASN A 152 2.65 -3.91 -7.94
CA ASN A 152 2.66 -2.45 -7.74
C ASN A 152 4.05 -1.82 -8.00
N GLY A 153 5.08 -2.64 -8.19
CA GLY A 153 6.43 -2.19 -8.49
C GLY A 153 6.80 -2.42 -9.94
N ALA A 154 7.09 -3.67 -10.28
CA ALA A 154 7.54 -4.02 -11.63
C ALA A 154 6.47 -3.78 -12.70
N LEU A 155 5.21 -4.10 -12.41
CA LEU A 155 4.08 -4.06 -13.35
C LEU A 155 3.23 -2.78 -13.25
N ASP A 156 3.63 -1.82 -12.42
CA ASP A 156 2.89 -0.57 -12.28
C ASP A 156 2.75 0.15 -13.63
N GLY A 157 1.51 0.53 -13.96
CA GLY A 157 1.14 1.11 -15.25
C GLY A 157 1.20 0.18 -16.46
N LEU A 158 1.58 -1.11 -16.29
CA LEU A 158 1.76 -2.06 -17.39
C LEU A 158 0.58 -3.05 -17.56
N PHE A 159 -0.32 -3.17 -16.57
CA PHE A 159 -1.43 -4.12 -16.63
C PHE A 159 -2.29 -4.01 -17.90
N GLY A 160 -2.49 -2.79 -18.40
CA GLY A 160 -3.27 -2.56 -19.62
C GLY A 160 -2.65 -3.15 -20.90
N ASN A 161 -1.39 -3.58 -20.85
CA ASN A 161 -0.70 -4.19 -21.99
C ASN A 161 -0.90 -5.71 -22.06
N PHE A 162 -1.55 -6.32 -21.06
CA PHE A 162 -1.81 -7.76 -21.03
C PHE A 162 -3.26 -8.07 -21.41
N ASP A 163 -3.43 -8.97 -22.38
CA ASP A 163 -4.73 -9.56 -22.72
C ASP A 163 -4.92 -10.88 -21.98
N ILE A 164 -5.81 -10.92 -20.99
CA ILE A 164 -6.05 -12.13 -20.18
C ILE A 164 -6.80 -13.24 -20.92
N SER A 165 -7.34 -12.94 -22.11
CA SER A 165 -7.88 -13.97 -23.00
C SER A 165 -6.79 -14.73 -23.77
N ASP A 166 -5.58 -14.16 -23.84
CA ASP A 166 -4.39 -14.86 -24.32
C ASP A 166 -3.83 -15.75 -23.19
N PRO A 167 -3.81 -17.10 -23.37
CA PRO A 167 -3.30 -18.02 -22.37
C PRO A 167 -1.84 -17.77 -21.96
N THR A 168 -1.02 -17.20 -22.85
CA THR A 168 0.39 -16.90 -22.59
C THR A 168 0.53 -15.71 -21.65
N HIS A 169 -0.24 -14.65 -21.88
CA HIS A 169 -0.26 -13.48 -21.00
C HIS A 169 -0.83 -13.83 -19.63
N GLU A 170 -1.91 -14.62 -19.61
CA GLU A 170 -2.53 -15.10 -18.38
C GLU A 170 -1.54 -15.92 -17.54
N ALA A 171 -0.88 -16.90 -18.17
CA ALA A 171 0.13 -17.72 -17.50
C ALA A 171 1.30 -16.88 -16.97
N PHE A 172 1.74 -15.87 -17.75
CA PHE A 172 2.78 -14.95 -17.32
C PHE A 172 2.35 -14.17 -16.06
N LEU A 173 1.15 -13.56 -16.07
CA LEU A 173 0.64 -12.83 -14.91
C LEU A 173 0.48 -13.73 -13.68
N ARG A 174 0.05 -14.98 -13.86
CA ARG A 174 0.01 -15.96 -12.76
C ARG A 174 1.39 -16.20 -12.16
N VAL A 175 2.41 -16.39 -12.98
CA VAL A 175 3.79 -16.56 -12.50
C VAL A 175 4.27 -15.30 -11.77
N MET A 176 3.92 -14.11 -12.24
CA MET A 176 4.22 -12.85 -11.56
C MET A 176 3.54 -12.74 -10.19
N MET A 177 2.28 -13.16 -10.06
CA MET A 177 1.58 -13.17 -8.76
C MET A 177 2.21 -14.19 -7.79
N ILE A 178 2.58 -15.37 -8.29
CA ILE A 178 3.29 -16.38 -7.48
C ILE A 178 4.63 -15.82 -6.99
N LEU A 179 5.39 -15.16 -7.86
CA LEU A 179 6.65 -14.53 -7.48
C LEU A 179 6.45 -13.47 -6.40
N ASP A 180 5.44 -12.60 -6.54
CA ASP A 180 5.16 -11.56 -5.54
C ASP A 180 4.76 -12.17 -4.19
N GLU A 181 3.96 -13.24 -4.20
CA GLU A 181 3.60 -13.98 -2.98
C GLU A 181 4.84 -14.59 -2.30
N GLN A 182 5.80 -15.12 -3.07
CA GLN A 182 7.04 -15.66 -2.50
C GLN A 182 7.93 -14.56 -1.91
N LEU A 183 8.00 -13.39 -2.54
CA LEU A 183 8.71 -12.23 -1.98
C LEU A 183 8.05 -11.78 -0.67
N ALA A 184 6.72 -11.70 -0.63
CA ALA A 184 5.97 -11.35 0.58
C ALA A 184 6.25 -12.33 1.73
N LYS A 185 6.30 -13.64 1.45
CA LYS A 185 6.66 -14.66 2.46
C LYS A 185 8.07 -14.50 3.03
N GLN A 186 8.97 -13.85 2.30
CA GLN A 186 10.33 -13.52 2.74
C GLN A 186 10.40 -12.15 3.46
N GLY A 187 9.26 -11.49 3.67
CA GLY A 187 9.18 -10.16 4.29
C GLY A 187 9.39 -9.00 3.31
N LEU A 188 9.61 -9.28 2.02
CA LEU A 188 9.70 -8.25 0.98
C LEU A 188 8.29 -7.91 0.49
N THR A 189 7.71 -6.84 1.01
CA THR A 189 6.33 -6.45 0.69
C THR A 189 6.19 -4.93 0.60
N GLN A 190 5.23 -4.48 -0.20
CA GLN A 190 4.78 -3.08 -0.20
C GLN A 190 3.46 -2.92 0.54
N PHE A 191 2.62 -3.96 0.58
CA PHE A 191 1.31 -3.91 1.20
C PHE A 191 1.12 -5.00 2.25
N ALA A 192 0.25 -4.73 3.21
CA ALA A 192 -0.20 -5.72 4.16
C ALA A 192 -1.63 -5.42 4.63
N VAL A 193 -2.32 -6.49 5.00
CA VAL A 193 -3.56 -6.43 5.77
C VAL A 193 -3.25 -6.85 7.19
N ALA A 194 -3.71 -6.09 8.18
CA ALA A 194 -3.57 -6.42 9.59
C ALA A 194 -4.90 -6.23 10.33
N TRP A 195 -5.11 -7.03 11.37
CA TRP A 195 -6.23 -6.84 12.29
C TRP A 195 -5.88 -7.24 13.71
N ALA A 196 -6.52 -6.57 14.67
CA ALA A 196 -6.35 -6.84 16.09
C ALA A 196 -7.59 -6.45 16.89
N ARG A 197 -7.72 -6.98 18.10
CA ARG A 197 -8.65 -6.47 19.12
C ARG A 197 -7.93 -5.52 20.06
N LYS A 198 -8.65 -4.54 20.61
CA LYS A 198 -8.20 -3.78 21.77
C LYS A 198 -8.11 -4.68 22.99
#